data_AF-A0AB34IB53-F1
#
_entry.id   AF-A0AB34IB53-F1
#
_cell.length_a   1.000
_cell.length_b   1.000
_cell.length_c   1.000
_cell.angle_alpha   90.00
_cell.angle_beta   90.00
_cell.angle_gamma   90.00
#
_symmetry.space_group_name_H-M   'P 1'
#
loop_
_entity.id
_entity.type
_entity.pdbx_description
1 polymer ?
#
loop_
_entity_poly.entity_id
_entity_poly.type
_entity_poly.pdbx_seq_one_letter_code
_entity_poly.pdbx_strand_id
1 'polypeptide(L)'
;MKDLSQYELQRLETIRQNALAMQAMGLQEAIEDVRWKPKISSPSKQRKVRLDPVASRRSSRRLAGDVALDDDLGSASEAETAAVTAYRDPNDVSQLTAAELKSWCNRLREEVLQGPWRRTLTHEQDERLLHANSAWLGPFTEFTARFGGKSEGPISRQNIKSVLKQVMRLVSGAGITSDKRDGVFAEGQPITLGITAEEVDTLRAEAQLWMPQERSPADLIGRSVKGGIVEKRPSKGPIDTSNGWLLNHPLMKIRLYCEHLDEVRETSLEATMTRLMGAAAPKNKGNAPSKLIQIRVVSATAQRGPPLVTLLFSEVFREQF
;
A
#
# COMPACT_ATOMS: atom_id res chain seq x y z
N MET A 1 2.11 -15.22 -58.49
CA MET A 1 1.71 -14.30 -57.41
C MET A 1 0.89 -15.11 -56.43
N LYS A 2 1.20 -15.09 -55.13
CA LYS A 2 0.41 -15.85 -54.15
C LYS A 2 -0.90 -15.09 -53.91
N ASP A 3 -2.03 -15.75 -54.12
CA ASP A 3 -3.32 -15.19 -53.77
C ASP A 3 -3.38 -15.04 -52.25
N LEU A 4 -3.54 -13.79 -51.80
CA LEU A 4 -3.69 -13.46 -50.39
C LEU A 4 -5.00 -14.07 -49.88
N SER A 5 -4.99 -14.58 -48.64
CA SER A 5 -6.21 -15.08 -48.02
C SER A 5 -7.24 -13.96 -47.84
N GLN A 6 -8.53 -14.28 -47.80
CA GLN A 6 -9.59 -13.29 -47.52
C GLN A 6 -9.33 -12.48 -46.24
N TYR A 7 -8.75 -13.14 -45.23
CA TYR A 7 -8.33 -12.50 -43.99
C TYR A 7 -7.24 -11.44 -44.21
N GLU A 8 -6.23 -11.74 -45.04
CA GLU A 8 -5.16 -10.78 -45.33
C GLU A 8 -5.68 -9.57 -46.11
N LEU A 9 -6.63 -9.77 -47.03
CA LEU A 9 -7.30 -8.67 -47.73
C LEU A 9 -8.06 -7.76 -46.75
N GLN A 10 -8.87 -8.34 -45.86
CA GLN A 10 -9.59 -7.58 -44.84
C GLN A 10 -8.64 -6.83 -43.92
N ARG A 11 -7.58 -7.50 -43.45
CA ARG A 11 -6.54 -6.89 -42.59
C ARG A 11 -5.87 -5.70 -43.27
N LEU A 12 -5.56 -5.81 -44.55
CA LEU A 12 -4.94 -4.72 -45.32
C LEU A 12 -5.91 -3.54 -45.50
N GLU A 13 -7.19 -3.79 -45.74
CA GLU A 13 -8.20 -2.73 -45.83
C GLU A 13 -8.37 -2.02 -44.47
N THR A 14 -8.39 -2.75 -43.36
CA THR A 14 -8.42 -2.14 -42.03
C THR A 14 -7.19 -1.28 -41.76
N ILE A 15 -6.00 -1.75 -42.15
CA ILE A 15 -4.75 -0.96 -42.05
C ILE A 15 -4.87 0.33 -42.88
N ARG A 16 -5.44 0.25 -44.09
CA ARG A 16 -5.65 1.41 -44.97
C ARG A 16 -6.63 2.41 -44.37
N GLN A 17 -7.75 1.95 -43.82
CA GLN A 17 -8.75 2.81 -43.17
C GLN A 17 -8.18 3.50 -41.94
N ASN A 18 -7.44 2.78 -41.11
CA ASN A 18 -6.76 3.36 -39.94
C ASN A 18 -5.73 4.41 -40.34
N ALA A 19 -4.99 4.20 -41.43
CA ALA A 19 -4.04 5.18 -41.93
C ALA A 19 -4.74 6.48 -42.39
N LEU A 20 -5.87 6.38 -43.10
CA LEU A 20 -6.67 7.53 -43.49
C LEU A 20 -7.26 8.27 -42.29
N ALA A 21 -7.75 7.56 -41.28
CA ALA A 21 -8.26 8.15 -40.05
C ALA A 21 -7.16 8.91 -39.29
N MET A 22 -5.95 8.34 -39.18
CA MET A 22 -4.81 9.02 -38.55
C MET A 22 -4.35 10.26 -39.33
N GLN A 23 -4.41 10.21 -40.66
CA GLN A 23 -4.16 11.38 -41.51
C GLN A 23 -5.19 12.48 -41.29
N ALA A 24 -6.49 12.14 -41.23
CA ALA A 24 -7.55 13.10 -40.96
C ALA A 24 -7.41 13.78 -39.58
N MET A 25 -6.80 13.10 -38.61
CA MET A 25 -6.52 13.63 -37.27
C MET A 25 -5.20 14.43 -37.17
N GLY A 26 -4.44 14.58 -38.26
CA GLY A 26 -3.16 15.30 -38.25
C GLY A 26 -2.02 14.58 -37.50
N LEU A 27 -2.14 13.26 -37.28
CA LEU A 27 -1.19 12.45 -36.50
C LEU A 27 -0.03 11.88 -37.35
N GLN A 28 0.20 12.40 -38.55
CA GLN A 28 1.17 11.81 -39.49
C GLN A 28 2.62 11.93 -38.99
N GLU A 29 3.00 13.07 -38.44
CA GLU A 29 4.36 13.29 -37.92
C GLU A 29 4.67 12.38 -36.72
N ALA A 30 3.70 12.15 -35.83
CA ALA A 30 3.86 11.26 -34.68
C ALA A 30 4.07 9.79 -35.06
N ILE A 31 3.60 9.37 -36.25
CA ILE A 31 3.77 7.99 -36.75
C ILE A 31 5.18 7.79 -37.34
N GLU A 32 5.73 8.81 -38.00
CA GLU A 32 7.07 8.76 -38.56
C GLU A 32 8.13 8.64 -37.45
N ASP A 33 7.94 9.37 -36.34
CA ASP A 33 8.81 9.30 -35.17
C ASP A 33 8.77 7.93 -34.46
N VAL A 34 7.63 7.24 -34.48
CA VAL A 34 7.48 5.90 -33.88
C VAL A 34 8.07 4.80 -34.77
N ARG A 35 8.11 4.99 -36.09
CA ARG A 35 8.61 3.98 -37.05
C ARG A 35 10.12 3.80 -37.02
N TRP A 36 10.88 4.71 -36.41
CA TRP A 36 12.34 4.64 -36.36
C TRP A 36 12.90 4.35 -34.97
N LYS A 37 12.72 3.10 -34.55
CA LYS A 37 13.72 2.28 -33.82
C LYS A 37 13.13 0.88 -33.64
N PRO A 38 13.26 -0.05 -34.61
CA PRO A 38 13.11 -1.45 -34.28
C PRO A 38 14.17 -1.78 -33.24
N LYS A 39 13.78 -1.90 -31.97
CA LYS A 39 14.60 -2.59 -30.97
C LYS A 39 14.81 -3.98 -31.54
N ILE A 40 16.01 -4.24 -32.06
CA ILE A 40 16.48 -5.58 -32.39
C ILE A 40 16.42 -6.33 -31.06
N SER A 41 15.30 -7.03 -30.84
CA SER A 41 15.16 -7.96 -29.74
C SER A 41 16.22 -9.02 -29.97
N SER A 42 17.23 -9.06 -29.12
CA SER A 42 18.12 -10.22 -29.06
C SER A 42 17.26 -11.48 -28.89
N PRO A 43 17.60 -12.59 -29.56
CA PRO A 43 16.80 -13.80 -29.52
C PRO A 43 16.68 -14.26 -28.06
N SER A 44 15.45 -14.46 -27.61
CA SER A 44 15.19 -14.94 -26.25
C SER A 44 15.99 -16.22 -26.03
N LYS A 45 16.86 -16.25 -25.01
CA LYS A 45 17.53 -17.48 -24.58
C LYS A 45 16.47 -18.56 -24.43
N GLN A 46 16.54 -19.58 -25.29
CA GLN A 46 15.66 -20.74 -25.22
C GLN A 46 15.80 -21.35 -23.82
N ARG A 47 14.73 -21.23 -23.05
CA ARG A 47 14.62 -21.84 -21.72
C ARG A 47 14.73 -23.34 -21.92
N LYS A 48 15.79 -23.96 -21.39
CA LYS A 48 15.95 -25.41 -21.35
C LYS A 48 14.66 -26.02 -20.79
N VAL A 49 13.95 -26.76 -21.64
CA VAL A 49 12.79 -27.56 -21.28
C VAL A 49 13.30 -28.63 -20.31
N ARG A 50 12.97 -28.49 -19.01
CA ARG A 50 13.05 -29.61 -18.08
C ARG A 50 11.93 -30.57 -18.47
N LEU A 51 12.33 -31.71 -19.03
CA LEU A 51 11.49 -32.89 -19.16
C LEU A 51 11.32 -33.45 -17.74
N ASP A 52 10.13 -33.29 -17.16
CA ASP A 52 9.63 -34.22 -16.16
C ASP A 52 8.24 -34.69 -16.58
N PRO A 53 7.96 -36.00 -16.54
CA PRO A 53 6.78 -36.59 -17.14
C PRO A 53 5.61 -36.69 -16.16
N VAL A 54 4.42 -36.87 -16.74
CA VAL A 54 3.18 -37.39 -16.13
C VAL A 54 2.23 -36.36 -15.47
N ALA A 55 1.36 -35.86 -16.35
CA ALA A 55 -0.09 -35.74 -16.16
C ALA A 55 -0.67 -34.91 -14.99
N SER A 56 -0.92 -33.63 -15.29
CA SER A 56 -2.14 -32.95 -14.86
C SER A 56 -2.59 -32.00 -15.98
N ARG A 57 -3.36 -32.54 -16.93
CA ARG A 57 -3.99 -31.77 -18.02
C ARG A 57 -5.03 -30.82 -17.42
N ARG A 58 -4.64 -29.56 -17.21
CA ARG A 58 -5.58 -28.46 -16.93
C ARG A 58 -6.20 -28.06 -18.27
N SER A 59 -7.36 -28.62 -18.61
CA SER A 59 -8.11 -28.26 -19.82
C SER A 59 -8.58 -26.81 -19.71
N SER A 60 -8.00 -25.93 -20.52
CA SER A 60 -8.48 -24.56 -20.69
C SER A 60 -9.81 -24.62 -21.47
N ARG A 61 -10.93 -24.37 -20.80
CA ARG A 61 -12.28 -24.31 -21.38
C ARG A 61 -12.58 -23.02 -22.16
N ARG A 62 -11.62 -22.11 -22.31
CA ARG A 62 -11.85 -20.75 -22.85
C ARG A 62 -11.70 -20.62 -24.37
N LEU A 63 -11.46 -21.71 -25.09
CA LEU A 63 -11.25 -21.68 -26.56
C LEU A 63 -12.08 -22.73 -27.32
N ALA A 64 -12.96 -23.48 -26.66
CA ALA A 64 -13.96 -24.28 -27.35
C ALA A 64 -15.19 -23.38 -27.57
N GLY A 65 -15.27 -22.77 -28.75
CA GLY A 65 -16.47 -22.08 -29.21
C GLY A 65 -17.57 -23.09 -29.48
N ASP A 66 -18.26 -23.52 -28.43
CA ASP A 66 -19.57 -24.13 -28.58
C ASP A 66 -20.58 -23.00 -28.79
N VAL A 67 -20.98 -22.90 -30.05
CA VAL A 67 -22.16 -22.21 -30.52
C VAL A 67 -23.37 -22.86 -29.85
N ALA A 68 -23.91 -22.22 -28.81
CA ALA A 68 -25.24 -22.53 -28.31
C ALA A 68 -26.25 -21.86 -29.24
N LEU A 69 -26.75 -22.63 -30.19
CA LEU A 69 -27.92 -22.29 -30.99
C LEU A 69 -29.19 -22.76 -30.26
N ASP A 70 -30.10 -21.80 -30.18
CA ASP A 70 -31.56 -21.89 -30.24
C ASP A 70 -32.43 -22.04 -28.97
N ASP A 71 -33.40 -21.13 -28.99
CA ASP A 71 -34.78 -21.17 -28.50
C ASP A 71 -35.06 -21.11 -27.00
N ASP A 72 -35.25 -19.87 -26.52
CA ASP A 72 -36.48 -19.55 -25.78
C ASP A 72 -36.90 -18.08 -26.00
N LEU A 73 -37.76 -17.85 -26.98
CA LEU A 73 -38.50 -16.60 -27.16
C LEU A 73 -39.65 -16.56 -26.15
N GLY A 74 -39.32 -16.25 -24.90
CA GLY A 74 -40.28 -16.13 -23.81
C GLY A 74 -40.19 -14.76 -23.12
N SER A 75 -41.18 -13.90 -23.39
CA SER A 75 -41.65 -12.83 -22.52
C SER A 75 -40.71 -11.65 -22.24
N ALA A 76 -40.88 -10.60 -23.06
CA ALA A 76 -40.55 -9.23 -22.71
C ALA A 76 -41.26 -8.77 -21.42
N SER A 77 -40.49 -8.50 -20.36
CA SER A 77 -40.77 -7.53 -19.27
C SER A 77 -39.89 -7.86 -18.07
N GLU A 78 -38.63 -7.39 -18.06
CA GLU A 78 -37.73 -7.16 -16.88
C GLU A 78 -36.23 -7.01 -17.24
N ALA A 79 -35.88 -6.79 -18.51
CA ALA A 79 -34.63 -6.13 -18.91
C ALA A 79 -34.99 -4.64 -19.16
N GLU A 80 -34.27 -3.60 -18.72
CA GLU A 80 -32.83 -3.38 -18.69
C GLU A 80 -32.51 -2.30 -17.64
N THR A 81 -32.31 -2.70 -16.38
CA THR A 81 -31.33 -2.03 -15.51
C THR A 81 -30.31 -3.06 -15.07
N ALA A 82 -29.86 -3.88 -16.02
CA ALA A 82 -28.52 -4.46 -15.97
C ALA A 82 -27.56 -3.27 -16.04
N ALA A 83 -27.40 -2.59 -14.90
CA ALA A 83 -26.39 -1.59 -14.68
C ALA A 83 -25.11 -2.22 -15.21
N VAL A 84 -24.59 -1.67 -16.30
CA VAL A 84 -23.27 -1.96 -16.80
C VAL A 84 -22.38 -1.81 -15.57
N THR A 85 -21.99 -2.94 -14.97
CA THR A 85 -21.05 -2.94 -13.86
C THR A 85 -19.76 -2.51 -14.50
N ALA A 86 -19.56 -1.19 -14.54
CA ALA A 86 -18.38 -0.55 -15.07
C ALA A 86 -17.20 -1.32 -14.50
N TYR A 87 -16.31 -1.78 -15.38
CA TYR A 87 -15.13 -2.53 -14.98
C TYR A 87 -14.44 -1.74 -13.87
N ARG A 88 -14.49 -2.28 -12.65
CA ARG A 88 -13.88 -1.66 -11.48
C ARG A 88 -12.49 -2.26 -11.35
N ASP A 89 -11.46 -1.42 -11.45
CA ASP A 89 -10.10 -1.88 -11.19
C ASP A 89 -10.08 -2.47 -9.77
N PRO A 90 -9.72 -3.76 -9.61
CA PRO A 90 -9.66 -4.39 -8.29
C PRO A 90 -8.63 -3.75 -7.34
N ASN A 91 -7.77 -2.85 -7.84
CA ASN A 91 -6.84 -2.04 -7.06
C ASN A 91 -7.36 -0.63 -6.76
N ASP A 92 -8.44 -0.20 -7.38
CA ASP A 92 -9.04 1.10 -7.10
C ASP A 92 -9.92 1.02 -5.84
N VAL A 93 -9.31 1.39 -4.72
CA VAL A 93 -9.96 1.45 -3.42
C VAL A 93 -10.69 2.78 -3.19
N SER A 94 -10.58 3.76 -4.09
CA SER A 94 -11.15 5.11 -3.90
C SER A 94 -12.68 5.09 -3.83
N GLN A 95 -13.31 4.14 -4.54
CA GLN A 95 -14.75 3.99 -4.58
C GLN A 95 -15.29 3.05 -3.48
N LEU A 96 -14.45 2.49 -2.60
CA LEU A 96 -14.91 1.56 -1.56
C LEU A 96 -15.50 2.35 -0.40
N THR A 97 -16.66 1.92 0.11
CA THR A 97 -17.16 2.40 1.39
C THR A 97 -16.19 2.05 2.51
N ALA A 98 -16.28 2.73 3.66
CA ALA A 98 -15.39 2.46 4.79
C ALA A 98 -15.45 0.99 5.26
N ALA A 99 -16.64 0.38 5.27
CA ALA A 99 -16.83 -1.02 5.65
C ALA A 99 -16.22 -1.99 4.61
N GLU A 100 -16.41 -1.72 3.32
CA GLU A 100 -15.83 -2.52 2.24
C GLU A 100 -14.30 -2.44 2.23
N LEU A 101 -13.74 -1.22 2.42
CA LEU A 101 -12.30 -1.03 2.51
C LEU A 101 -11.73 -1.81 3.69
N LYS A 102 -12.33 -1.70 4.87
CA LYS A 102 -11.91 -2.45 6.06
C LYS A 102 -11.93 -3.96 5.82
N SER A 103 -13.00 -4.49 5.21
CA SER A 103 -13.10 -5.90 4.83
C SER A 103 -12.03 -6.30 3.81
N TRP A 104 -11.77 -5.47 2.81
CA TRP A 104 -10.73 -5.68 1.82
C TRP A 104 -9.32 -5.71 2.47
N CYS A 105 -9.03 -4.77 3.36
CA CYS A 105 -7.78 -4.70 4.11
C CYS A 105 -7.61 -5.90 5.05
N ASN A 106 -8.67 -6.36 5.71
CA ASN A 106 -8.63 -7.56 6.56
C ASN A 106 -8.26 -8.81 5.76
N ARG A 107 -8.94 -9.05 4.63
CA ARG A 107 -8.61 -10.17 3.73
C ARG A 107 -7.18 -10.10 3.23
N LEU A 108 -6.68 -8.89 2.94
CA LEU A 108 -5.31 -8.69 2.52
C LEU A 108 -4.30 -9.08 3.59
N ARG A 109 -4.53 -8.66 4.85
CA ARG A 109 -3.68 -9.02 5.99
C ARG A 109 -3.70 -10.52 6.27
N GLU A 110 -4.89 -11.13 6.27
CA GLU A 110 -5.04 -12.58 6.45
C GLU A 110 -4.27 -13.36 5.39
N GLU A 111 -4.34 -12.94 4.13
CA GLU A 111 -3.59 -13.58 3.05
C GLU A 111 -2.08 -13.49 3.27
N VAL A 112 -1.57 -12.34 3.74
CA VAL A 112 -0.15 -12.18 4.07
C VAL A 112 0.24 -13.06 5.27
N LEU A 113 -0.60 -13.14 6.30
CA LEU A 113 -0.39 -13.97 7.49
C LEU A 113 -0.45 -15.47 7.19
N GLN A 114 -1.22 -15.90 6.20
CA GLN A 114 -1.26 -17.30 5.74
C GLN A 114 -0.03 -17.67 4.89
N GLY A 115 0.84 -16.71 4.58
CA GLY A 115 2.05 -16.93 3.80
C GLY A 115 3.04 -17.90 4.48
N PRO A 116 3.83 -18.66 3.70
CA PRO A 116 4.75 -19.67 4.24
C PRO A 116 5.84 -19.08 5.14
N TRP A 117 6.14 -17.79 4.99
CA TRP A 117 7.11 -17.08 5.81
C TRP A 117 6.73 -17.03 7.29
N ARG A 118 5.44 -17.09 7.64
CA ARG A 118 5.00 -17.06 9.04
C ARG A 118 5.40 -18.33 9.80
N ARG A 119 5.49 -19.46 9.09
CA ARG A 119 5.87 -20.76 9.68
C ARG A 119 7.33 -20.80 10.14
N THR A 120 8.15 -19.83 9.74
CA THR A 120 9.54 -19.72 10.16
C THR A 120 9.72 -18.83 11.39
N LEU A 121 8.64 -18.25 11.93
CA LEU A 121 8.69 -17.43 13.14
C LEU A 121 8.78 -18.30 14.38
N THR A 122 9.51 -17.82 15.39
CA THR A 122 9.41 -18.38 16.75
C THR A 122 8.05 -18.05 17.37
N HIS A 123 7.68 -18.76 18.44
CA HIS A 123 6.44 -18.50 19.16
C HIS A 123 6.33 -17.02 19.62
N GLU A 124 7.39 -16.50 20.23
CA GLU A 124 7.44 -15.10 20.70
C GLU A 124 7.31 -14.09 19.53
N GLN A 125 7.94 -14.38 18.39
CA GLN A 125 7.82 -13.54 17.19
C GLN A 125 6.39 -13.54 16.64
N ASP A 126 5.73 -14.71 16.64
CA ASP A 126 4.35 -14.84 16.18
C ASP A 126 3.36 -14.12 17.12
N GLU A 127 3.54 -14.23 18.43
CA GLU A 127 2.71 -13.51 19.42
C GLU A 127 2.84 -11.99 19.26
N ARG A 128 4.06 -11.47 19.12
CA ARG A 128 4.28 -10.04 18.86
C ARG A 128 3.59 -9.57 17.59
N LEU A 129 3.69 -10.36 16.51
CA LEU A 129 3.02 -10.08 15.25
C LEU A 129 1.49 -10.06 15.41
N LEU A 130 0.92 -11.04 16.09
CA LEU A 130 -0.52 -11.13 16.31
C LEU A 130 -1.03 -9.97 17.15
N HIS A 131 -0.32 -9.61 18.22
CA HIS A 131 -0.64 -8.45 19.06
C HIS A 131 -0.60 -7.15 18.24
N ALA A 132 0.44 -6.94 17.45
CA ALA A 132 0.53 -5.79 16.54
C ALA A 132 -0.57 -5.81 15.47
N ASN A 133 -0.98 -7.00 15.02
CA ASN A 133 -2.03 -7.17 14.02
C ASN A 133 -3.42 -6.78 14.56
N SER A 134 -3.71 -7.08 15.82
CA SER A 134 -4.92 -6.58 16.49
C SER A 134 -4.85 -5.09 16.82
N ALA A 135 -3.66 -4.56 17.12
CA ALA A 135 -3.51 -3.19 17.57
C ALA A 135 -3.51 -2.16 16.42
N TRP A 136 -2.62 -2.31 15.44
CA TRP A 136 -2.32 -1.20 14.52
C TRP A 136 -2.04 -1.57 13.08
N LEU A 137 -1.70 -2.82 12.77
CA LEU A 137 -1.49 -3.19 11.37
C LEU A 137 -2.78 -3.06 10.55
N GLY A 138 -3.97 -3.14 11.18
CA GLY A 138 -5.25 -2.84 10.53
C GLY A 138 -5.31 -1.39 10.04
N PRO A 139 -5.29 -0.38 10.94
CA PRO A 139 -5.21 1.03 10.59
C PRO A 139 -4.07 1.37 9.62
N PHE A 140 -2.88 0.79 9.81
CA PHE A 140 -1.75 0.96 8.88
C PHE A 140 -2.04 0.42 7.48
N THR A 141 -2.74 -0.71 7.37
CA THR A 141 -3.12 -1.28 6.07
C THR A 141 -4.14 -0.40 5.36
N GLU A 142 -5.13 0.12 6.09
CA GLU A 142 -6.11 1.07 5.55
C GLU A 142 -5.44 2.36 5.08
N PHE A 143 -4.52 2.91 5.88
CA PHE A 143 -3.69 4.05 5.52
C PHE A 143 -2.89 3.77 4.24
N THR A 144 -2.16 2.66 4.20
CA THR A 144 -1.31 2.30 3.05
C THR A 144 -2.11 2.04 1.78
N ALA A 145 -3.34 1.52 1.90
CA ALA A 145 -4.24 1.31 0.76
C ALA A 145 -4.71 2.63 0.15
N ARG A 146 -4.99 3.64 0.99
CA ARG A 146 -5.43 4.97 0.55
C ARG A 146 -4.28 5.85 0.07
N PHE A 147 -3.11 5.74 0.71
CA PHE A 147 -1.99 6.64 0.46
C PHE A 147 -0.90 6.00 -0.40
N GLY A 148 -0.89 6.39 -1.68
CA GLY A 148 0.13 5.98 -2.65
C GLY A 148 1.53 6.54 -2.39
N GLY A 149 1.63 7.67 -1.69
CA GLY A 149 2.84 8.47 -1.60
C GLY A 149 2.73 9.69 -2.52
N LYS A 150 3.86 10.26 -2.95
CA LYS A 150 3.92 11.53 -3.70
C LYS A 150 3.37 11.48 -5.14
N SER A 151 3.02 10.31 -5.66
CA SER A 151 2.42 10.14 -6.99
C SER A 151 1.02 9.55 -6.83
N GLU A 152 0.00 10.34 -7.18
CA GLU A 152 -1.41 10.35 -6.74
C GLU A 152 -2.29 9.14 -7.12
N GLY A 153 -1.74 7.92 -7.14
CA GLY A 153 -2.50 6.70 -7.42
C GLY A 153 -2.53 5.74 -6.23
N PRO A 154 -3.65 5.01 -6.01
CA PRO A 154 -3.66 3.88 -5.08
C PRO A 154 -2.59 2.86 -5.48
N ILE A 155 -1.90 2.29 -4.50
CA ILE A 155 -0.87 1.27 -4.74
C ILE A 155 -1.56 -0.04 -5.14
N SER A 156 -0.97 -0.76 -6.10
CA SER A 156 -1.47 -2.07 -6.48
C SER A 156 -1.54 -3.02 -5.29
N ARG A 157 -2.55 -3.90 -5.27
CA ARG A 157 -2.74 -4.89 -4.20
C ARG A 157 -1.49 -5.71 -3.94
N GLN A 158 -0.76 -6.08 -5.01
CA GLN A 158 0.45 -6.88 -4.90
C GLN A 158 1.59 -6.12 -4.20
N ASN A 159 1.73 -4.83 -4.47
CA ASN A 159 2.72 -3.98 -3.82
C ASN A 159 2.37 -3.78 -2.34
N ILE A 160 1.08 -3.62 -2.00
CA ILE A 160 0.64 -3.54 -0.60
C ILE A 160 0.95 -4.85 0.13
N LYS A 161 0.70 -6.03 -0.47
CA LYS A 161 1.09 -7.32 0.13
C LYS A 161 2.58 -7.40 0.40
N SER A 162 3.40 -6.95 -0.54
CA SER A 162 4.86 -6.92 -0.37
C SER A 162 5.23 -6.03 0.81
N VAL A 163 4.71 -4.81 0.86
CA VAL A 163 4.93 -3.88 1.99
C VAL A 163 4.50 -4.51 3.30
N LEU A 164 3.27 -5.01 3.40
CA LEU A 164 2.75 -5.64 4.61
C LEU A 164 3.60 -6.83 5.05
N LYS A 165 4.03 -7.69 4.13
CA LYS A 165 4.90 -8.82 4.46
C LYS A 165 6.20 -8.35 5.10
N GLN A 166 6.84 -7.32 4.55
CA GLN A 166 8.08 -6.78 5.10
C GLN A 166 7.87 -6.08 6.44
N VAL A 167 6.80 -5.27 6.57
CA VAL A 167 6.44 -4.64 7.84
C VAL A 167 6.16 -5.70 8.91
N MET A 168 5.36 -6.72 8.61
CA MET A 168 5.06 -7.80 9.57
C MET A 168 6.31 -8.56 10.02
N ARG A 169 7.30 -8.75 9.13
CA ARG A 169 8.60 -9.34 9.48
C ARG A 169 9.45 -8.44 10.40
N LEU A 170 9.43 -7.13 10.16
CA LEU A 170 10.11 -6.17 11.02
C LEU A 170 9.43 -6.08 12.38
N VAL A 171 8.11 -6.11 12.43
CA VAL A 171 7.31 -6.04 13.66
C VAL A 171 7.49 -7.29 14.52
N SER A 172 7.56 -8.47 13.90
CA SER A 172 7.82 -9.70 14.64
C SER A 172 9.23 -9.76 15.23
N GLY A 173 10.17 -8.97 14.68
CA GLY A 173 11.60 -9.02 15.00
C GLY A 173 12.33 -10.17 14.28
N ALA A 174 11.70 -10.83 13.31
CA ALA A 174 12.36 -11.82 12.47
C ALA A 174 13.29 -11.19 11.43
N GLY A 175 13.09 -9.90 11.12
CA GLY A 175 13.91 -9.17 10.18
C GLY A 175 13.68 -9.58 8.71
N ILE A 176 14.47 -8.97 7.82
CA ILE A 176 14.31 -9.12 6.37
C ILE A 176 15.55 -9.78 5.77
N THR A 177 15.31 -10.88 5.06
CA THR A 177 16.31 -11.65 4.32
C THR A 177 16.34 -11.23 2.85
N SER A 178 17.50 -11.33 2.20
CA SER A 178 17.66 -11.08 0.77
C SER A 178 18.51 -12.16 0.13
N ASP A 179 18.14 -12.65 -1.05
CA ASP A 179 18.95 -13.64 -1.79
C ASP A 179 20.29 -13.06 -2.27
N LYS A 180 20.46 -11.74 -2.16
CA LYS A 180 21.64 -11.01 -2.65
C LYS A 180 22.66 -10.71 -1.57
N ARG A 181 22.27 -10.82 -0.30
CA ARG A 181 23.11 -10.42 0.82
C ARG A 181 22.91 -11.41 1.96
N ASP A 182 24.01 -11.93 2.46
CA ASP A 182 23.99 -12.78 3.64
C ASP A 182 23.61 -11.97 4.90
N GLY A 183 22.92 -12.65 5.80
CA GLY A 183 22.41 -12.08 7.05
C GLY A 183 20.98 -11.57 6.95
N VAL A 184 20.52 -10.99 8.04
CA VAL A 184 19.13 -10.59 8.24
C VAL A 184 19.10 -9.14 8.72
N PHE A 185 18.40 -8.28 7.98
CA PHE A 185 18.23 -6.89 8.37
C PHE A 185 17.26 -6.77 9.55
N ALA A 186 17.66 -6.04 10.59
CA ALA A 186 16.88 -5.78 11.81
C ALA A 186 16.40 -7.05 12.56
N GLU A 187 17.17 -8.14 12.50
CA GLU A 187 16.90 -9.34 13.29
C GLU A 187 16.99 -9.06 14.80
N GLY A 188 16.00 -9.55 15.55
CA GLY A 188 15.90 -9.32 16.99
C GLY A 188 15.48 -7.90 17.39
N GLN A 189 15.23 -7.02 16.42
CA GLN A 189 14.86 -5.61 16.65
C GLN A 189 13.42 -5.37 16.18
N PRO A 190 12.40 -5.79 16.95
CA PRO A 190 11.02 -5.61 16.56
C PRO A 190 10.65 -4.13 16.47
N ILE A 191 10.02 -3.74 15.38
CA ILE A 191 9.49 -2.38 15.21
C ILE A 191 8.13 -2.30 15.94
N THR A 192 7.98 -1.33 16.85
CA THR A 192 6.74 -1.08 17.57
C THR A 192 6.04 0.18 17.08
N LEU A 193 4.75 0.29 17.37
CA LEU A 193 4.06 1.58 17.31
C LEU A 193 4.60 2.50 18.41
N GLY A 194 4.73 3.79 18.10
CA GLY A 194 5.31 4.78 19.01
C GLY A 194 6.77 5.10 18.73
N ILE A 195 7.37 4.47 17.72
CA ILE A 195 8.63 4.95 17.14
C ILE A 195 8.41 6.32 16.48
N THR A 196 9.39 7.20 16.62
CA THR A 196 9.33 8.52 16.00
C THR A 196 9.68 8.42 14.51
N ALA A 197 9.27 9.41 13.71
CA ALA A 197 9.69 9.50 12.30
C ALA A 197 11.22 9.48 12.15
N GLU A 198 11.95 10.04 13.13
CA GLU A 198 13.41 10.12 13.16
C GLU A 198 14.06 8.75 13.39
N GLU A 199 13.47 7.91 14.24
CA GLU A 199 13.89 6.52 14.45
C GLU A 199 13.66 5.69 13.19
N VAL A 200 12.53 5.89 12.51
CA VAL A 200 12.29 5.25 11.21
C VAL A 200 13.30 5.71 10.17
N ASP A 201 13.66 7.01 10.15
CA ASP A 201 14.69 7.50 9.23
C ASP A 201 16.08 6.94 9.56
N THR A 202 16.37 6.66 10.83
CA THR A 202 17.58 5.94 11.24
C THR A 202 17.57 4.52 10.67
N LEU A 203 16.46 3.78 10.82
CA LEU A 203 16.29 2.46 10.21
C LEU A 203 16.40 2.49 8.68
N ARG A 204 15.89 3.55 8.02
CA ARG A 204 16.02 3.73 6.57
C ARG A 204 17.46 3.95 6.14
N ALA A 205 18.22 4.74 6.90
CA ALA A 205 19.65 4.92 6.66
C ALA A 205 20.43 3.61 6.88
N GLU A 206 20.12 2.84 7.93
CA GLU A 206 20.70 1.50 8.13
C GLU A 206 20.35 0.55 6.98
N ALA A 207 19.10 0.56 6.53
CA ALA A 207 18.65 -0.21 5.38
C ALA A 207 19.41 0.18 4.11
N GLN A 208 19.71 1.46 3.91
CA GLN A 208 20.48 1.94 2.76
C GLN A 208 21.96 1.50 2.81
N LEU A 209 22.56 1.39 4.00
CA LEU A 209 23.90 0.83 4.18
C LEU A 209 23.89 -0.71 4.01
N TRP A 210 22.85 -1.37 4.50
CA TRP A 210 22.71 -2.81 4.40
C TRP A 210 22.31 -3.26 2.98
N MET A 211 21.57 -2.48 2.21
CA MET A 211 21.25 -2.84 0.84
C MET A 211 21.06 -1.58 0.01
N PRO A 212 22.16 -1.08 -0.57
CA PRO A 212 22.12 0.17 -1.30
C PRO A 212 21.20 0.11 -2.51
N GLN A 213 20.47 1.21 -2.71
CA GLN A 213 19.69 1.43 -3.92
C GLN A 213 20.54 2.07 -5.01
N GLU A 214 20.08 1.94 -6.26
CA GLU A 214 20.69 2.62 -7.40
C GLU A 214 20.66 4.15 -7.24
N ARG A 215 19.60 4.67 -6.61
CA ARG A 215 19.47 6.09 -6.25
C ARG A 215 19.11 6.20 -4.77
N SER A 216 20.09 6.57 -3.95
CA SER A 216 19.86 6.85 -2.52
C SER A 216 18.85 8.01 -2.39
N PRO A 217 17.84 7.89 -1.51
CA PRO A 217 16.95 8.99 -1.19
C PRO A 217 17.74 10.22 -0.72
N ALA A 218 17.40 11.41 -1.23
CA ALA A 218 18.16 12.63 -0.98
C ALA A 218 18.23 13.00 0.50
N ASP A 219 17.16 12.69 1.24
CA ASP A 219 16.99 12.85 2.69
C ASP A 219 17.94 11.97 3.52
N LEU A 220 18.49 10.91 2.95
CA LEU A 220 19.39 9.99 3.66
C LEU A 220 20.88 10.26 3.38
N ILE A 221 21.23 10.91 2.26
CA ILE A 221 22.63 11.08 1.84
C ILE A 221 23.41 11.91 2.87
N GLY A 222 24.59 11.42 3.27
CA GLY A 222 25.48 12.06 4.25
C GLY A 222 25.14 11.73 5.70
N ARG A 223 24.01 11.07 5.98
CA ARG A 223 23.66 10.65 7.34
C ARG A 223 24.60 9.53 7.80
N SER A 224 25.12 9.65 9.02
CA SER A 224 25.96 8.63 9.64
C SER A 224 25.14 7.76 10.58
N VAL A 225 25.17 6.44 10.40
CA VAL A 225 24.51 5.47 11.28
C VAL A 225 25.40 4.25 11.46
N LYS A 226 25.56 3.79 12.72
CA LYS A 226 26.40 2.64 13.08
C LYS A 226 27.84 2.72 12.51
N GLY A 227 28.40 3.92 12.43
CA GLY A 227 29.75 4.17 11.91
C GLY A 227 29.87 4.16 10.38
N GLY A 228 28.77 3.92 9.65
CA GLY A 228 28.71 4.03 8.19
C GLY A 228 28.02 5.33 7.76
N ILE A 229 28.50 5.95 6.69
CA ILE A 229 27.89 7.13 6.08
C ILE A 229 27.06 6.68 4.88
N VAL A 230 25.82 7.15 4.79
CA VAL A 230 24.98 6.89 3.62
C VAL A 230 25.50 7.67 2.43
N GLU A 231 26.11 6.96 1.49
CA GLU A 231 26.62 7.55 0.25
C GLU A 231 25.57 7.49 -0.87
N LYS A 232 25.75 8.32 -1.90
CA LYS A 232 25.15 8.04 -3.21
C LYS A 232 25.76 6.74 -3.72
N ARG A 233 24.92 5.74 -4.01
CA ARG A 233 25.27 4.39 -4.52
C ARG A 233 26.73 3.99 -4.25
N PRO A 234 27.01 3.19 -3.21
CA PRO A 234 28.38 2.77 -2.93
C PRO A 234 28.95 1.97 -4.10
N SER A 235 30.27 2.06 -4.27
CA SER A 235 31.00 1.40 -5.36
C SER A 235 31.01 -0.13 -5.24
N LYS A 236 30.70 -0.67 -4.05
CA LYS A 236 30.74 -2.10 -3.74
C LYS A 236 29.51 -2.51 -2.93
N GLY A 237 28.99 -3.70 -3.21
CA GLY A 237 27.92 -4.35 -2.45
C GLY A 237 26.70 -4.75 -3.28
N PRO A 238 25.83 -5.61 -2.72
CA PRO A 238 24.62 -6.06 -3.39
C PRO A 238 23.59 -4.93 -3.47
N ILE A 239 23.02 -4.75 -4.66
CA ILE A 239 22.05 -3.69 -4.95
C ILE A 239 20.64 -4.20 -4.74
N ASP A 240 19.80 -3.40 -4.07
CA ASP A 240 18.37 -3.62 -4.08
C ASP A 240 17.81 -3.38 -5.51
N THR A 241 17.58 -4.45 -6.27
CA THR A 241 16.94 -4.35 -7.60
C THR A 241 15.44 -4.21 -7.51
N SER A 242 14.86 -4.28 -6.31
CA SER A 242 13.45 -4.04 -6.12
C SER A 242 13.14 -2.54 -6.09
N ASN A 243 13.99 -1.65 -6.62
CA ASN A 243 13.76 -0.20 -6.63
C ASN A 243 13.37 0.38 -5.25
N GLY A 244 13.91 -0.20 -4.17
CA GLY A 244 13.59 0.17 -2.78
C GLY A 244 12.39 -0.55 -2.16
N TRP A 245 11.70 -1.43 -2.89
CA TRP A 245 10.52 -2.17 -2.40
C TRP A 245 10.83 -3.15 -1.28
N LEU A 246 12.08 -3.57 -1.11
CA LEU A 246 12.47 -4.56 -0.11
C LEU A 246 12.58 -3.94 1.29
N LEU A 247 13.18 -2.76 1.43
CA LEU A 247 13.38 -2.12 2.75
C LEU A 247 12.87 -0.67 2.82
N ASN A 248 13.33 0.19 1.91
CA ASN A 248 13.06 1.61 2.01
C ASN A 248 11.58 1.95 1.82
N HIS A 249 10.87 1.26 0.94
CA HIS A 249 9.46 1.50 0.70
C HIS A 249 8.59 1.06 1.91
N PRO A 250 8.75 -0.14 2.49
CA PRO A 250 8.09 -0.49 3.76
C PRO A 250 8.37 0.52 4.88
N LEU A 251 9.64 0.89 5.09
CA LEU A 251 10.02 1.84 6.13
C LEU A 251 9.48 3.26 5.87
N MET A 252 9.46 3.71 4.62
CA MET A 252 8.85 4.99 4.24
C MET A 252 7.34 5.00 4.54
N LYS A 253 6.64 3.87 4.31
CA LYS A 253 5.22 3.77 4.65
C LYS A 253 4.98 3.81 6.15
N ILE A 254 5.84 3.17 6.94
CA ILE A 254 5.81 3.28 8.40
C ILE A 254 6.04 4.74 8.82
N ARG A 255 7.06 5.43 8.26
CA ARG A 255 7.35 6.84 8.55
C ARG A 255 6.15 7.75 8.30
N LEU A 256 5.56 7.66 7.11
CA LEU A 256 4.36 8.44 6.73
C LEU A 256 3.17 8.13 7.64
N TYR A 257 3.05 6.89 8.09
CA TYR A 257 2.00 6.50 9.03
C TYR A 257 2.25 7.08 10.44
N CYS A 258 3.49 7.11 10.92
CA CYS A 258 3.82 7.79 12.17
C CYS A 258 3.50 9.30 12.08
N GLU A 259 3.91 9.97 11.00
CA GLU A 259 3.57 11.39 10.76
C GLU A 259 2.05 11.60 10.78
N HIS A 260 1.30 10.73 10.10
CA HIS A 260 -0.17 10.77 10.12
C HIS A 260 -0.75 10.63 11.53
N LEU A 261 -0.20 9.73 12.36
CA LEU A 261 -0.67 9.57 13.74
C LEU A 261 -0.36 10.80 14.60
N ASP A 262 0.78 11.44 14.39
CA ASP A 262 1.15 12.67 15.09
C ASP A 262 0.25 13.84 14.65
N GLU A 263 -0.01 13.99 13.35
CA GLU A 263 -0.98 14.97 12.82
C GLU A 263 -2.38 14.77 13.41
N VAL A 264 -2.86 13.51 13.48
CA VAL A 264 -4.17 13.19 14.08
C VAL A 264 -4.19 13.52 15.57
N ARG A 265 -3.10 13.27 16.30
CA ARG A 265 -2.97 13.61 17.71
C ARG A 265 -2.98 15.12 17.93
N GLU A 266 -2.23 15.86 17.14
CA GLU A 266 -2.17 17.34 17.21
C GLU A 266 -3.51 17.96 16.86
N THR A 267 -4.14 17.54 15.76
CA THR A 267 -5.46 18.03 15.36
C THR A 267 -6.52 17.72 16.42
N SER A 268 -6.47 16.51 17.01
CA SER A 268 -7.36 16.14 18.10
C SER A 268 -7.10 16.97 19.36
N LEU A 269 -5.84 17.28 19.66
CA LEU A 269 -5.44 18.13 20.78
C LEU A 269 -5.91 19.56 20.57
N GLU A 270 -5.69 20.14 19.38
CA GLU A 270 -6.18 21.47 19.01
C GLU A 270 -7.70 21.57 19.08
N ALA A 271 -8.41 20.57 18.56
CA ALA A 271 -9.86 20.48 18.66
C ALA A 271 -10.31 20.40 20.12
N THR A 272 -9.58 19.65 20.96
CA THR A 272 -9.85 19.52 22.40
C THR A 272 -9.55 20.83 23.14
N MET A 273 -8.44 21.49 22.84
CA MET A 273 -8.04 22.78 23.43
C MET A 273 -9.00 23.88 23.03
N THR A 274 -9.45 23.91 21.78
CA THR A 274 -10.48 24.84 21.30
C THR A 274 -11.79 24.65 22.04
N ARG A 275 -12.19 23.38 22.28
CA ARG A 275 -13.37 23.04 23.08
C ARG A 275 -13.22 23.44 24.55
N LEU A 276 -12.06 23.21 25.16
CA LEU A 276 -11.79 23.49 26.58
C LEU A 276 -11.58 24.97 26.88
N MET A 277 -10.91 25.70 25.99
CA MET A 277 -10.66 27.15 26.12
C MET A 277 -11.89 28.00 25.78
N GLY A 278 -13.00 27.36 25.42
CA GLY A 278 -14.27 28.06 25.17
C GLY A 278 -14.18 29.05 24.01
N ALA A 279 -13.32 28.79 23.02
CA ALA A 279 -13.34 29.56 21.78
C ALA A 279 -14.72 29.37 21.16
N ALA A 280 -15.54 30.41 21.28
CA ALA A 280 -16.96 30.38 21.00
C ALA A 280 -17.19 29.78 19.60
N ALA A 281 -17.87 28.64 19.56
CA ALA A 281 -18.54 28.19 18.35
C ALA A 281 -19.31 29.39 17.76
N PRO A 282 -19.31 29.59 16.42
CA PRO A 282 -19.98 30.72 15.80
C PRO A 282 -21.40 30.81 16.37
N LYS A 283 -21.68 31.96 16.99
CA LYS A 283 -22.88 32.25 17.78
C LYS A 283 -24.12 31.89 16.96
N ASN A 284 -24.71 30.74 17.24
CA ASN A 284 -26.11 30.52 16.92
C ASN A 284 -26.88 31.46 17.86
N LYS A 285 -27.53 32.48 17.27
CA LYS A 285 -28.27 33.53 18.00
C LYS A 285 -29.46 32.90 18.73
N GLY A 286 -29.28 32.53 19.99
CA GLY A 286 -30.33 32.03 20.87
C GLY A 286 -29.99 32.32 22.32
N ASN A 287 -30.71 33.28 22.89
CA ASN A 287 -30.42 33.97 24.15
C ASN A 287 -30.67 33.04 25.36
N ALA A 288 -29.64 32.62 26.10
CA ALA A 288 -29.79 32.04 27.44
C ALA A 288 -28.54 32.29 28.30
N PRO A 289 -28.69 32.63 29.60
CA PRO A 289 -27.57 33.01 30.46
C PRO A 289 -26.77 31.80 30.97
N SER A 290 -25.48 31.78 30.65
CA SER A 290 -24.51 30.75 31.07
C SER A 290 -24.13 30.86 32.55
N LYS A 291 -24.29 29.77 33.32
CA LYS A 291 -23.72 29.63 34.66
C LYS A 291 -22.21 29.35 34.55
N LEU A 292 -21.43 30.14 35.28
CA LEU A 292 -19.97 30.05 35.39
C LEU A 292 -19.58 28.82 36.23
N ILE A 293 -18.97 27.80 35.62
CA ILE A 293 -18.36 26.68 36.34
C ILE A 293 -16.87 26.98 36.49
N GLN A 294 -16.42 27.26 37.71
CA GLN A 294 -14.99 27.36 38.04
C GLN A 294 -14.41 25.97 38.27
N ILE A 295 -13.48 25.55 37.42
CA ILE A 295 -12.68 24.34 37.63
C ILE A 295 -11.35 24.73 38.28
N ARG A 296 -11.12 24.29 39.51
CA ARG A 296 -9.81 24.39 40.19
C ARG A 296 -8.97 23.17 39.81
N VAL A 297 -7.86 23.40 39.12
CA VAL A 297 -6.82 22.39 38.90
C VAL A 297 -5.85 22.45 40.08
N VAL A 298 -5.83 21.38 40.89
CA VAL A 298 -4.84 21.22 41.97
C VAL A 298 -3.67 20.42 41.41
N SER A 299 -2.53 21.08 41.22
CA SER A 299 -1.26 20.42 40.87
C SER A 299 -0.61 19.90 42.16
N ALA A 300 -0.56 18.58 42.32
CA ALA A 300 0.24 17.94 43.36
C ALA A 300 1.65 17.73 42.82
N THR A 301 2.60 18.54 43.29
CA THR A 301 4.02 18.34 43.05
C THR A 301 4.58 17.25 43.97
N ALA A 302 5.54 16.50 43.42
CA ALA A 302 6.45 15.55 44.06
C ALA A 302 6.03 14.07 44.10
N GLN A 303 6.54 13.28 43.14
CA GLN A 303 7.61 12.30 43.39
C GLN A 303 8.09 11.69 42.06
N ARG A 304 9.40 11.43 41.97
CA ARG A 304 10.09 10.91 40.78
C ARG A 304 9.55 9.51 40.41
N GLY A 305 8.77 9.46 39.34
CA GLY A 305 8.36 8.26 38.63
C GLY A 305 7.76 8.66 37.27
N PRO A 306 7.76 7.79 36.25
CA PRO A 306 7.15 8.10 34.96
C PRO A 306 5.66 8.40 35.17
N PRO A 307 5.10 9.44 34.52
CA PRO A 307 3.72 9.84 34.72
C PRO A 307 2.77 8.74 34.22
N LEU A 308 2.19 8.00 35.15
CA LEU A 308 1.03 7.15 34.90
C LEU A 308 -0.19 8.07 34.88
N VAL A 309 -0.55 8.53 33.68
CA VAL A 309 -1.79 9.29 33.45
C VAL A 309 -2.96 8.34 33.64
N THR A 310 -3.43 8.20 34.88
CA THR A 310 -4.66 7.49 35.20
C THR A 310 -5.80 8.49 35.09
N LEU A 311 -6.53 8.48 33.96
CA LEU A 311 -7.77 9.23 33.80
C LEU A 311 -8.86 8.55 34.65
N LEU A 312 -9.00 8.97 35.91
CA LEU A 312 -10.17 8.63 36.71
C LEU A 312 -11.34 9.50 36.25
N PHE A 313 -12.16 8.96 35.36
CA PHE A 313 -13.52 9.46 35.15
C PHE A 313 -14.33 9.11 36.40
N SER A 314 -14.58 10.10 37.26
CA SER A 314 -15.63 9.98 38.26
C SER A 314 -16.95 10.33 37.59
N GLU A 315 -17.77 9.31 37.36
CA GLU A 315 -19.19 9.50 37.04
C GLU A 315 -19.88 10.11 38.26
N VAL A 316 -20.23 11.38 38.16
CA VAL A 316 -21.23 12.00 39.03
C VAL A 316 -22.54 12.01 38.24
N PHE A 317 -23.22 10.86 38.23
CA PHE A 317 -24.66 10.82 38.06
C PHE A 317 -25.27 10.56 39.44
N ARG A 318 -25.78 11.62 40.05
CA ARG A 318 -26.77 11.52 41.12
C ARG A 318 -27.83 12.59 40.92
N GLU A 319 -29.02 12.07 40.62
CA GLU A 319 -30.34 12.51 41.07
C GLU A 319 -30.52 14.01 41.35
N GLN A 320 -31.48 14.64 40.67
CA GLN A 320 -32.80 14.91 41.26
C GLN A 320 -33.68 15.75 40.31
N PHE A 321 -34.94 15.30 40.19
CA PHE A 321 -36.16 15.92 39.63
C PHE A 321 -36.19 16.36 38.16
#